data_AF-A0A3M6TWZ1-F1
#
_entry.id   AF-A0A3M6TWZ1-F1
#
_cell.length_a   1.000
_cell.length_b   1.000
_cell.length_c   1.000
_cell.angle_alpha   90.00
_cell.angle_beta   90.00
_cell.angle_gamma   90.00
#
_symmetry.space_group_name_H-M   'P 1'
#
loop_
_entity.id
_entity.type
_entity.pdbx_description
1 polymer ?
#
loop_
_entity_poly.entity_id
_entity_poly.type
_entity_poly.pdbx_seq_one_letter_code
_entity_poly.pdbx_strand_id
1 'polypeptide(L)'
;MPSSFDVSNSSAKLMFDGSIERINCITKHEDLNAITNRAVLLQVAPLLRRQDGGTYRRRSGGSENEFIRAVVYRWTTRWLCGYIGWENRQPLPACIYHSVREKNNTQQHKGYANVQDGKEH
;
A
#
# COMPACT_ATOMS: atom_id res chain seq x y z
N MET A 1 43.83 12.42 -3.69
CA MET A 1 43.04 11.26 -4.15
C MET A 1 41.68 11.35 -3.45
N PRO A 2 40.58 11.58 -4.20
CA PRO A 2 39.24 11.93 -3.69
C PRO A 2 38.50 10.66 -3.23
N SER A 3 37.49 10.69 -2.37
CA SER A 3 36.17 11.25 -2.68
C SER A 3 35.35 11.59 -1.44
N SER A 4 34.85 12.83 -1.41
CA SER A 4 33.70 13.25 -0.63
C SER A 4 32.51 12.35 -0.98
N PHE A 5 31.96 11.64 0.00
CA PHE A 5 30.65 11.02 -0.14
C PHE A 5 29.61 12.09 0.19
N ASP A 6 29.29 12.91 -0.82
CA ASP A 6 28.17 13.84 -0.75
C ASP A 6 26.89 12.99 -0.84
N VAL A 7 26.25 12.74 0.31
CA VAL A 7 24.89 12.20 0.33
C VAL A 7 23.98 13.34 -0.09
N SER A 8 23.85 13.50 -1.41
CA SER A 8 22.91 14.43 -2.00
C SER A 8 21.51 14.09 -1.52
N ASN A 9 21.01 14.92 -0.60
CA ASN A 9 19.65 14.94 -0.10
C ASN A 9 18.69 15.05 -1.28
N SER A 10 18.29 13.90 -1.82
CA SER A 10 17.23 13.78 -2.81
C SER A 10 15.92 13.86 -2.05
N SER A 11 15.62 15.07 -1.57
CA SER A 11 14.26 15.48 -1.24
C SER A 11 13.48 15.41 -2.54
N ALA A 12 12.96 14.21 -2.86
CA ALA A 12 12.06 13.99 -3.97
C ALA A 12 10.84 14.87 -3.73
N LYS A 13 10.88 16.08 -4.29
CA LYS A 13 9.71 16.95 -4.41
C LYS A 13 8.72 16.14 -5.23
N LEU A 14 7.73 15.56 -4.56
CA LEU A 14 6.55 15.02 -5.23
C LEU A 14 5.94 16.20 -5.98
N MET A 15 6.22 16.29 -7.28
CA MET A 15 5.66 17.32 -8.13
C MET A 15 4.18 17.03 -8.25
N PHE A 16 3.37 17.98 -7.80
CA PHE A 16 1.94 17.95 -7.98
C PHE A 16 1.64 18.16 -9.46
N ASP A 17 1.00 17.18 -10.08
CA ASP A 17 0.72 17.12 -11.52
C ASP A 17 -0.56 17.88 -11.93
N GLY A 18 -1.20 18.57 -10.99
CA GLY A 18 -2.47 19.27 -11.21
C GLY A 18 -3.66 18.32 -11.44
N SER A 19 -3.48 17.00 -11.25
CA SER A 19 -4.55 16.03 -11.49
C SER A 19 -5.75 16.20 -10.57
N ILE A 20 -5.59 16.86 -9.42
CA ILE A 20 -6.73 17.13 -8.52
C ILE A 20 -7.82 17.98 -9.19
N GLU A 21 -7.47 18.84 -10.16
CA GLU A 21 -8.43 19.74 -10.80
C GLU A 21 -9.31 19.02 -11.84
N ARG A 22 -8.87 17.83 -12.28
CA ARG A 22 -9.54 17.03 -13.33
C ARG A 22 -10.10 15.72 -12.79
N ILE A 23 -9.60 15.23 -11.66
CA ILE A 23 -9.88 13.90 -11.13
C ILE A 23 -10.62 13.98 -9.79
N ASN A 24 -11.94 13.82 -9.83
CA ASN A 24 -12.78 13.78 -8.63
C ASN A 24 -12.66 12.47 -7.83
N CYS A 25 -12.06 11.43 -8.40
CA CYS A 25 -11.86 10.15 -7.72
C CYS A 25 -10.58 9.49 -8.20
N ILE A 26 -9.76 9.04 -7.26
CA ILE A 26 -8.51 8.34 -7.53
C ILE A 26 -8.66 7.08 -8.40
N THR A 27 -9.85 6.48 -8.42
CA THR A 27 -10.13 5.34 -9.31
C THR A 27 -10.07 5.69 -10.80
N LYS A 28 -10.17 6.98 -11.14
CA LYS A 28 -10.04 7.49 -12.50
C LYS A 28 -8.60 7.90 -12.84
N HIS A 29 -7.67 7.85 -11.90
CA HIS A 29 -6.26 8.13 -12.16
C HIS A 29 -5.66 7.05 -13.05
N GLU A 30 -5.01 7.45 -14.13
CA GLU A 30 -4.43 6.54 -15.13
C GLU A 30 -3.42 5.56 -14.51
N ASP A 31 -2.56 6.06 -13.63
CA ASP A 31 -1.57 5.23 -12.94
C ASP A 31 -2.15 4.25 -11.93
N LEU A 32 -3.42 4.41 -11.49
CA LEU A 32 -3.99 3.50 -10.51
C LEU A 32 -3.96 2.06 -11.04
N ASN A 33 -4.24 1.87 -12.33
CA ASN A 33 -4.24 0.53 -12.92
C ASN A 33 -2.82 -0.05 -13.02
N ALA A 34 -1.81 0.79 -13.28
CA ALA A 34 -0.42 0.38 -13.32
C ALA A 34 0.09 -0.04 -11.93
N ILE A 35 -0.17 0.77 -10.89
CA ILE A 35 0.31 0.49 -9.53
C ILE A 35 -0.45 -0.64 -8.84
N THR A 36 -1.69 -0.93 -9.28
CA THR A 36 -2.50 -2.07 -8.77
C THR A 36 -2.36 -3.33 -9.63
N ASN A 37 -1.46 -3.33 -10.62
CA ASN A 37 -1.18 -4.52 -11.42
C ASN A 37 -0.58 -5.63 -10.53
N ARG A 38 -1.09 -6.87 -10.68
CA ARG A 38 -0.66 -8.02 -9.90
C ARG A 38 0.85 -8.25 -9.93
N ALA A 39 1.50 -8.10 -11.08
CA ALA A 39 2.95 -8.29 -11.21
C ALA A 39 3.73 -7.23 -10.40
N VAL A 40 3.29 -5.98 -10.49
CA VAL A 40 3.87 -4.86 -9.70
C VAL A 40 3.68 -5.13 -8.22
N LEU A 41 2.49 -5.55 -7.80
CA LEU A 41 2.17 -5.84 -6.39
C LEU A 41 3.08 -6.93 -5.81
N LEU A 42 3.34 -8.00 -6.57
CA LEU A 42 4.27 -9.06 -6.13
C LEU A 42 5.72 -8.56 -6.01
N GLN A 43 6.14 -7.64 -6.87
CA GLN A 43 7.48 -7.05 -6.82
C GLN A 43 7.65 -6.02 -5.69
N VAL A 44 6.60 -5.25 -5.37
CA VAL A 44 6.67 -4.25 -4.29
C VAL A 44 6.38 -4.84 -2.91
N ALA A 45 5.73 -6.00 -2.82
CA ALA A 45 5.42 -6.62 -1.53
C ALA A 45 6.66 -6.81 -0.63
N PRO A 46 7.84 -7.23 -1.15
CA PRO A 46 9.06 -7.29 -0.36
C PRO A 46 9.59 -5.94 0.15
N LEU A 47 9.24 -4.85 -0.52
CA LEU A 47 9.63 -3.48 -0.14
C LEU A 47 8.77 -2.96 1.03
N LEU A 48 7.56 -3.52 1.17
CA LEU A 48 6.69 -3.21 2.29
C LEU A 48 7.22 -3.90 3.55
N ARG A 49 7.32 -3.12 4.62
CA ARG A 49 7.69 -3.62 5.94
C ARG A 49 6.45 -4.05 6.70
N ARG A 50 6.65 -4.86 7.73
CA ARG A 50 5.71 -5.10 8.81
C ARG A 50 6.11 -4.25 10.02
N GLN A 51 5.23 -4.17 11.00
CA GLN A 51 5.48 -3.44 12.24
C GLN A 51 6.69 -4.00 13.01
N ASP A 52 6.98 -5.29 12.87
CA ASP A 52 8.15 -5.99 13.41
C ASP A 52 9.46 -5.72 12.63
N GLY A 53 9.44 -4.84 11.61
CA GLY A 53 10.58 -4.56 10.73
C GLY A 53 10.82 -5.63 9.65
N GLY A 54 10.12 -6.77 9.73
CA GLY A 54 10.20 -7.84 8.76
C GLY A 54 9.61 -7.46 7.41
N THR A 55 10.00 -8.19 6.37
CA THR A 55 9.43 -8.04 5.04
C THR A 55 7.98 -8.54 4.99
N TYR A 56 7.10 -7.82 4.28
CA TYR A 56 5.72 -8.24 4.11
C TYR A 56 5.62 -9.44 3.16
N ARG A 57 5.54 -10.64 3.74
CA ARG A 57 5.37 -11.90 3.03
C ARG A 57 3.99 -12.52 3.22
N ARG A 58 3.58 -13.35 2.25
CA ARG A 58 2.38 -14.19 2.34
C ARG A 58 2.50 -15.10 3.56
N ARG A 59 1.41 -15.20 4.35
CA ARG A 59 1.35 -16.11 5.50
C ARG A 59 1.11 -17.54 4.98
N SER A 60 1.72 -18.53 5.65
CA SER A 60 1.42 -19.94 5.39
C SER A 60 -0.07 -20.19 5.64
N GLY A 61 -0.77 -20.76 4.65
CA GLY A 61 -2.22 -20.99 4.69
C GLY A 61 -3.12 -19.83 4.24
N GLY A 62 -2.57 -18.64 3.96
CA GLY A 62 -3.34 -17.51 3.43
C GLY A 62 -3.55 -17.61 1.92
N SER A 63 -4.76 -17.24 1.45
CA SER A 63 -5.03 -17.18 0.00
C SER A 63 -4.17 -16.10 -0.68
N GLU A 64 -3.80 -16.33 -1.92
CA GLU A 64 -3.00 -15.36 -2.68
C GLU A 64 -3.77 -14.04 -2.89
N ASN A 65 -5.09 -14.11 -3.10
CA ASN A 65 -5.93 -12.93 -3.25
C ASN A 65 -5.97 -12.07 -1.97
N GLU A 66 -6.03 -12.69 -0.80
CA GLU A 66 -5.96 -11.97 0.47
C GLU A 66 -4.61 -11.26 0.63
N PHE A 67 -3.52 -11.93 0.27
CA PHE A 67 -2.19 -11.33 0.27
C PHE A 67 -2.11 -10.14 -0.67
N ILE A 68 -2.54 -10.29 -1.92
CA ILE A 68 -2.54 -9.23 -2.93
C ILE A 68 -3.38 -8.04 -2.46
N ARG A 69 -4.59 -8.27 -1.92
CA ARG A 69 -5.45 -7.20 -1.38
C ARG A 69 -4.72 -6.41 -0.28
N ALA A 70 -4.08 -7.11 0.65
CA ALA A 70 -3.35 -6.45 1.74
C ALA A 70 -2.13 -5.66 1.24
N VAL A 71 -1.43 -6.15 0.20
CA VAL A 71 -0.34 -5.42 -0.45
C VAL A 71 -0.87 -4.17 -1.14
N VAL A 72 -1.95 -4.27 -1.92
CA VAL A 72 -2.58 -3.12 -2.57
C VAL A 72 -2.91 -2.04 -1.56
N TYR A 73 -3.55 -2.40 -0.45
CA TYR A 73 -3.96 -1.39 0.53
C TYR A 73 -2.77 -0.62 1.10
N ARG A 74 -1.69 -1.32 1.46
CA ARG A 74 -0.48 -0.69 1.98
C ARG A 74 0.26 0.11 0.91
N TRP A 75 0.34 -0.42 -0.30
CA TRP A 75 1.03 0.21 -1.42
C TRP A 75 0.32 1.49 -1.86
N THR A 76 -0.99 1.45 -2.06
CA THR A 76 -1.78 2.63 -2.44
C THR A 76 -1.77 3.71 -1.35
N THR A 77 -1.81 3.32 -0.08
CA THR A 77 -1.65 4.29 1.04
C THR A 77 -0.29 4.98 0.98
N ARG A 78 0.78 4.20 0.74
CA ARG A 78 2.14 4.74 0.62
C ARG A 78 2.31 5.64 -0.59
N TRP A 79 1.66 5.31 -1.70
CA TRP A 79 1.66 6.14 -2.91
C TRP A 79 0.92 7.46 -2.70
N LEU A 80 -0.23 7.42 -2.03
CA LEU A 80 -1.06 8.60 -1.78
C LEU A 80 -0.50 9.57 -0.74
N CYS A 81 -0.08 9.02 0.40
CA CYS A 81 0.22 9.80 1.60
C CYS A 81 1.72 9.76 1.95
N GLY A 82 2.55 9.07 1.17
CA GLY A 82 3.94 8.81 1.52
C GLY A 82 4.07 7.85 2.70
N TYR A 83 5.22 7.92 3.40
CA TYR A 83 5.43 7.12 4.61
C TYR A 83 4.82 7.82 5.83
N ILE A 84 3.69 7.31 6.30
CA ILE A 84 2.92 7.90 7.42
C ILE A 84 3.26 7.29 8.80
N GLY A 85 4.23 6.38 8.88
CA GLY A 85 4.57 5.65 10.12
C GLY A 85 3.56 4.55 10.48
N TRP A 86 3.82 3.82 11.57
CA TRP A 86 2.98 2.68 12.02
C TRP A 86 1.78 3.08 12.86
N GLU A 87 1.85 4.24 13.50
CA GLU A 87 0.80 4.75 14.39
C GLU A 87 -0.34 5.41 13.61
N ASN A 88 -0.07 5.83 12.36
CA ASN A 88 -1.08 6.40 11.48
C ASN A 88 -1.71 5.29 10.63
N ARG A 89 -2.92 4.87 11.03
CA ARG A 89 -3.71 3.85 10.31
C ARG A 89 -4.83 4.51 9.50
N GLN A 90 -4.47 5.45 8.62
CA GLN A 90 -5.45 6.17 7.81
C GLN A 90 -6.23 5.18 6.92
N PRO A 91 -7.58 5.13 7.04
CA PRO A 91 -8.38 4.25 6.22
C PRO A 91 -8.34 4.72 4.76
N LEU A 92 -8.23 3.77 3.83
CA LEU A 92 -8.33 4.10 2.41
C LEU A 92 -9.76 4.55 2.06
N PRO A 93 -9.91 5.43 1.06
CA PRO A 93 -11.21 5.77 0.48
C PRO A 93 -11.99 4.52 0.07
N ALA A 94 -13.31 4.53 0.30
CA ALA A 94 -14.20 3.40 -0.01
C ALA A 94 -14.14 2.99 -1.50
N CYS A 95 -13.92 3.95 -2.40
CA CYS A 95 -13.78 3.70 -3.84
C CYS A 95 -12.57 2.80 -4.18
N ILE A 96 -11.46 2.91 -3.46
CA ILE A 96 -10.31 2.02 -3.64
C ILE A 96 -10.65 0.62 -3.13
N TYR A 97 -11.30 0.49 -1.97
CA TYR A 97 -11.72 -0.83 -1.49
C TYR A 97 -12.65 -1.53 -2.46
N HIS A 98 -13.60 -0.80 -3.03
CA HIS A 98 -14.57 -1.36 -3.99
C HIS A 98 -13.87 -1.86 -5.26
N SER A 99 -13.09 -1.01 -5.92
CA SER A 99 -12.37 -1.37 -7.16
C SER A 99 -11.41 -2.55 -6.98
N VAL A 100 -10.69 -2.62 -5.85
CA VAL A 100 -9.76 -3.72 -5.56
C VAL A 100 -10.49 -5.03 -5.26
N ARG A 101 -11.69 -4.96 -4.65
CA ARG A 101 -12.51 -6.14 -4.36
C ARG A 101 -13.17 -6.69 -5.61
N GLU A 102 -13.65 -5.83 -6.50
CA GLU A 102 -14.17 -6.22 -7.81
C GLU A 102 -13.12 -6.93 -8.65
N LYS A 103 -11.90 -6.36 -8.74
CA LYS A 103 -10.79 -6.96 -9.51
C LYS A 103 -10.32 -8.32 -8.98
N ASN A 104 -10.40 -8.55 -7.66
CA ASN A 104 -9.82 -9.73 -7.01
C ASN A 104 -10.90 -10.67 -6.42
N ASN A 105 -12.02 -10.83 -7.12
CA ASN A 105 -13.23 -11.55 -6.70
C ASN A 105 -12.95 -12.72 -5.72
N THR A 106 -13.41 -12.58 -4.48
CA THR A 106 -13.43 -13.65 -3.46
C THR A 106 -14.72 -13.48 -2.68
N GLN A 107 -15.54 -14.53 -2.66
CA GLN A 107 -16.86 -14.59 -2.02
C GLN A 107 -16.83 -14.47 -0.48
N GLN A 108 -15.67 -14.29 0.14
CA GLN A 108 -15.55 -14.11 1.59
C GLN A 108 -14.84 -12.81 1.92
N HIS A 109 -15.56 -11.94 2.64
CA HIS A 109 -15.07 -10.65 3.11
C HIS A 109 -14.87 -10.73 4.62
N LYS A 110 -13.62 -10.70 5.08
CA LYS A 110 -13.32 -10.32 6.47
C LYS A 110 -13.05 -8.81 6.49
N GLY A 111 -13.79 -8.08 7.32
CA GLY A 111 -13.58 -6.65 7.56
C GLY A 111 -12.23 -6.37 8.23
N TYR A 112 -11.91 -5.09 8.41
CA TYR A 112 -10.74 -4.66 9.15
C TYR A 112 -10.84 -5.16 10.61
N ALA A 113 -9.94 -6.07 11.00
CA ALA A 113 -9.90 -6.58 12.38
C ALA A 113 -8.87 -5.78 13.17
N ASN A 114 -9.32 -5.15 14.26
CA ASN A 114 -8.41 -4.66 15.29
C ASN A 114 -7.66 -5.86 15.88
N VAL A 115 -6.32 -5.77 15.93
CA VAL A 115 -5.54 -6.64 16.81
C VAL A 115 -5.95 -6.27 18.22
N GLN A 116 -6.78 -7.10 18.86
CA GLN A 116 -7.00 -7.01 20.29
C GLN A 116 -5.71 -7.48 20.96
N ASP A 117 -5.00 -6.54 21.56
CA ASP A 117 -3.99 -6.82 22.57
C ASP A 117 -4.74 -7.34 23.81
N GLY A 118 -4.50 -8.60 24.16
CA GLY A 118 -5.24 -9.30 25.20
C GLY A 118 -4.32 -10.32 25.86
N LYS A 119 -3.65 -9.85 26.92
CA LYS A 119 -2.77 -10.57 27.84
C LYS A 119 -3.29 -11.94 28.28
N GLU A 120 -2.31 -12.81 28.53
CA GLU A 120 -2.35 -14.01 29.36
C GLU A 120 -3.16 -13.82 30.66
N HIS A 121 -3.92 -14.86 31.02
CA HIS A 121 -4.07 -15.34 32.38
C HIS A 121 -4.20 -16.86 32.38
#